data_AF-A0A7C7U601-F1
#
_entry.id   AF-A0A7C7U601-F1
#
_cell.length_a   1.000
_cell.length_b   1.000
_cell.length_c   1.000
_cell.angle_alpha   90.00
_cell.angle_beta   90.00
_cell.angle_gamma   90.00
#
_symmetry.space_group_name_H-M   'P 1'
#
loop_
_entity.id
_entity.type
_entity.pdbx_description
1 polymer ?
#
loop_
_entity_poly.entity_id
_entity_poly.type
_entity_poly.pdbx_seq_one_letter_code
_entity_poly.pdbx_strand_id
1 'polypeptide(L)'
;MQLLAWIGFGLFCLSSLVVGSKLLRLWWRTRELPELLGGVSLLSMGPLGFVPTMLSSHLGTAVGDVVWACAFASLNLGCVAIFIFTVRVFYPGNRALLGMVGIGHSSCILA
;
A
#
# COMPACT_ATOMS: atom_id res chain seq x y z
N MET A 1 13.62 21.78 9.11
CA MET A 1 13.55 20.40 8.56
C MET A 1 12.17 19.76 8.77
N GLN A 2 11.63 19.77 9.99
CA GLN A 2 10.37 19.06 10.31
C GLN A 2 9.11 19.57 9.58
N LEU A 3 9.00 20.88 9.32
CA LEU A 3 7.90 21.46 8.55
C LEU A 3 7.84 20.92 7.11
N LEU A 4 9.00 20.76 6.47
CA LEU A 4 9.09 20.25 5.10
C LEU A 4 8.65 18.78 5.03
N ALA A 5 8.98 17.99 6.07
CA ALA A 5 8.54 16.61 6.19
C ALA A 5 7.01 16.50 6.30
N TRP A 6 6.37 17.36 7.12
CA TRP A 6 4.91 17.41 7.23
C TRP A 6 4.22 17.83 5.95
N ILE A 7 4.78 18.80 5.22
CA ILE A 7 4.26 19.22 3.91
C ILE A 7 4.36 18.07 2.90
N GLY A 8 5.53 17.43 2.81
CA GLY A 8 5.74 16.28 1.93
C GLY A 8 4.81 15.11 2.27
N PHE A 9 4.61 14.84 3.56
CA PHE A 9 3.68 13.82 4.03
C PHE A 9 2.23 14.14 3.68
N GLY A 10 1.79 15.38 3.89
CA GLY A 10 0.45 15.82 3.53
C GLY A 10 0.20 15.71 2.03
N LEU A 11 1.16 16.14 1.21
CA LEU A 11 1.11 16.00 -0.25
C LEU A 11 1.07 14.53 -0.69
N PHE A 12 1.88 13.67 -0.08
CA PHE A 12 1.90 12.24 -0.36
C PHE A 12 0.56 11.57 -0.02
N CYS A 13 -0.02 11.86 1.15
CA CYS A 13 -1.32 11.32 1.54
C CYS A 13 -2.45 11.81 0.63
N LEU A 14 -2.50 13.11 0.34
CA LEU A 14 -3.53 13.69 -0.52
C LEU A 14 -3.41 13.17 -1.95
N SER A 15 -2.20 13.13 -2.51
CA SER A 15 -1.99 12.60 -3.86
C SER A 15 -2.33 11.12 -3.95
N SER A 16 -1.92 10.31 -2.97
CA SER A 16 -2.25 8.87 -2.92
C SER A 16 -3.75 8.63 -2.78
N LEU A 17 -4.46 9.42 -1.98
CA LEU A 17 -5.91 9.32 -1.82
C LEU A 17 -6.63 9.73 -3.11
N VAL A 18 -6.24 10.85 -3.74
CA VAL A 18 -6.87 11.34 -4.97
C VAL A 18 -6.60 10.41 -6.15
N VAL A 19 -5.36 9.98 -6.35
CA VAL A 19 -4.98 9.08 -7.45
C VAL A 19 -5.55 7.69 -7.19
N GLY A 20 -5.42 7.16 -5.98
CA GLY A 20 -5.94 5.84 -5.61
C GLY A 20 -7.46 5.74 -5.75
N SER A 21 -8.21 6.74 -5.28
CA SER A 21 -9.67 6.79 -5.46
C SER A 21 -10.09 6.92 -6.93
N LYS A 22 -9.36 7.72 -7.73
CA LYS A 22 -9.61 7.82 -9.18
C LYS A 22 -9.35 6.50 -9.90
N LEU A 23 -8.28 5.77 -9.55
CA LEU A 23 -7.99 4.45 -10.10
C LEU A 23 -9.04 3.41 -9.69
N LEU A 24 -9.48 3.41 -8.43
CA LEU A 24 -10.58 2.53 -7.99
C LEU A 24 -11.88 2.81 -8.74
N ARG A 25 -12.18 4.09 -8.97
CA ARG A 25 -13.35 4.51 -9.77
C ARG A 25 -13.20 4.14 -11.24
N LEU A 26 -11.98 4.22 -11.79
CA LEU A 26 -11.69 3.80 -13.16
C LEU A 26 -11.89 2.29 -13.30
N TRP A 27 -11.41 1.51 -12.32
CA TRP A 27 -11.62 0.07 -12.28
C TRP A 27 -13.10 -0.31 -12.30
N TRP A 28 -13.96 0.43 -11.61
CA TRP A 28 -15.41 0.19 -11.70
C TRP A 28 -15.99 0.39 -13.11
N ARG A 29 -15.33 1.20 -13.95
CA ARG A 29 -15.76 1.44 -15.33
C ARG A 29 -15.12 0.46 -16.32
N THR A 30 -13.83 0.18 -16.19
CA THR A 30 -13.04 -0.63 -17.14
C THR A 30 -13.02 -2.11 -16.78
N ARG A 31 -13.17 -2.43 -15.49
CA ARG A 31 -12.93 -3.76 -14.88
C ARG A 31 -11.53 -4.31 -15.13
N GLU A 32 -10.57 -3.43 -15.43
CA GLU A 32 -9.18 -3.81 -15.68
C GLU A 32 -8.41 -4.02 -14.36
N LEU A 33 -7.85 -5.22 -14.18
CA LEU A 33 -7.09 -5.58 -12.97
C LEU A 33 -5.94 -4.61 -12.61
N PRO A 34 -5.16 -4.06 -13.57
CA PRO A 34 -4.08 -3.14 -13.25
C PRO A 34 -4.53 -1.89 -12.49
N GLU A 35 -5.72 -1.36 -12.81
CA GLU A 35 -6.26 -0.16 -12.17
C GLU A 35 -6.66 -0.43 -10.72
N LEU A 36 -7.27 -1.59 -10.47
CA LEU A 36 -7.57 -2.05 -9.11
C LEU A 36 -6.29 -2.18 -8.30
N LEU A 37 -5.29 -2.88 -8.83
CA LEU A 37 -4.03 -3.15 -8.12
C LEU A 37 -3.27 -1.86 -7.81
N GLY A 38 -3.17 -0.94 -8.77
CA GLY A 38 -2.53 0.36 -8.57
C GLY A 38 -3.30 1.26 -7.59
N GLY A 39 -4.63 1.25 -7.66
CA GLY A 39 -5.48 2.00 -6.74
C GLY A 39 -5.37 1.48 -5.30
N VAL A 40 -5.45 0.16 -5.13
CA VAL A 40 -5.29 -0.52 -3.84
C VAL A 40 -3.89 -0.27 -3.29
N SER A 41 -2.82 -0.41 -4.09
CA SER A 41 -1.47 -0.19 -3.59
C SER A 41 -1.25 1.23 -3.07
N LEU A 42 -1.73 2.25 -3.80
CA LEU A 42 -1.59 3.64 -3.38
C LEU A 42 -2.39 3.96 -2.11
N LEU A 43 -3.62 3.45 -2.00
CA LEU A 43 -4.45 3.66 -0.81
C LEU A 43 -3.89 2.93 0.42
N SER A 44 -3.49 1.67 0.22
CA SER A 44 -2.96 0.79 1.26
C SER A 44 -1.61 1.26 1.78
N MET A 45 -0.71 1.77 0.92
CA MET A 45 0.60 2.28 1.34
C MET A 45 0.55 3.71 1.87
N GLY A 46 -0.32 4.56 1.31
CA GLY A 46 -0.45 5.95 1.70
C GLY A 46 -1.32 6.13 2.96
N PRO A 47 -2.58 6.57 2.81
CA PRO A 47 -3.42 6.94 3.94
C PRO A 47 -3.75 5.78 4.88
N LEU A 48 -3.89 4.54 4.40
CA LEU A 48 -4.28 3.40 5.24
C LEU A 48 -3.10 2.71 5.94
N GLY A 49 -1.90 2.81 5.36
CA GLY A 49 -0.70 2.19 5.92
C GLY A 49 0.10 3.17 6.76
N PHE A 50 0.44 4.32 6.16
CA PHE A 50 1.41 5.23 6.78
C PHE A 50 0.81 6.10 7.89
N VAL A 51 -0.44 6.58 7.73
CA VAL A 51 -1.10 7.42 8.76
C VAL A 51 -1.28 6.63 10.07
N PRO A 52 -1.82 5.39 10.06
CA PRO A 52 -2.01 4.65 11.31
C PRO A 52 -0.68 4.21 11.93
N THR A 53 0.35 3.97 11.12
CA THR A 53 1.72 3.69 11.62
C THR A 53 2.29 4.89 12.39
N MET A 54 2.04 6.12 11.92
CA MET A 54 2.44 7.32 12.66
C MET A 54 1.58 7.50 13.92
N LEU A 55 0.27 7.29 13.80
CA LEU A 55 -0.66 7.44 14.91
C LEU A 55 -0.39 6.44 16.05
N SER A 56 0.02 5.20 15.74
CA SER A 56 0.29 4.17 16.76
C SER A 56 1.35 4.60 17.76
N SER A 57 2.35 5.38 17.33
CA SER A 57 3.41 5.92 18.21
C SER A 57 2.91 6.93 19.26
N HIS A 58 1.71 7.47 19.06
CA HIS A 58 1.07 8.43 19.96
C HIS A 58 -0.07 7.81 20.79
N LEU A 59 -0.37 6.53 20.59
CA LEU A 59 -1.40 5.79 21.32
C LEU A 59 -0.78 5.01 22.48
N GLY A 60 -1.57 4.71 23.51
CA GLY A 60 -1.14 3.82 24.61
C GLY A 60 -0.85 2.40 24.10
N THR A 61 0.03 1.67 24.78
CA THR A 61 0.65 0.42 24.30
C THR A 61 -0.34 -0.59 23.69
N ALA A 62 -1.42 -0.93 24.41
CA ALA A 62 -2.39 -1.93 23.92
C ALA A 62 -3.12 -1.53 22.63
N VAL A 63 -3.48 -0.25 22.47
CA VAL A 63 -4.18 0.25 21.27
C VAL A 63 -3.18 0.54 20.15
N GLY A 64 -2.00 1.05 20.51
CA GLY A 64 -0.90 1.32 19.59
C GLY A 64 -0.45 0.07 18.86
N ASP A 65 -0.28 -1.05 19.57
CA ASP A 65 0.16 -2.32 18.96
C ASP A 65 -0.85 -2.86 17.94
N VAL A 66 -2.15 -2.78 18.25
CA VAL A 66 -3.22 -3.22 17.33
C VAL A 66 -3.28 -2.31 16.10
N VAL A 67 -3.21 -0.98 16.30
CA VAL A 67 -3.20 -0.02 15.19
C VAL A 67 -1.96 -0.23 14.32
N TRP A 68 -0.80 -0.46 14.92
CA TRP A 68 0.45 -0.74 14.22
C TRP A 68 0.35 -2.03 13.40
N ALA A 69 -0.17 -3.12 13.98
CA ALA A 69 -0.35 -4.39 13.27
C ALA A 69 -1.30 -4.24 12.07
N CYS A 70 -2.41 -3.52 12.23
CA CYS A 70 -3.33 -3.19 11.13
C CYS A 70 -2.66 -2.33 10.05
N ALA A 71 -1.89 -1.33 10.45
CA ALA A 71 -1.14 -0.46 9.54
C ALA A 71 -0.13 -1.26 8.73
N PHE A 72 0.60 -2.15 9.41
CA PHE A 72 1.60 -3.03 8.82
C PHE A 72 0.97 -4.02 7.84
N ALA A 73 -0.17 -4.62 8.20
CA ALA A 73 -0.94 -5.47 7.30
C ALA A 73 -1.41 -4.72 6.04
N SER A 74 -1.86 -3.46 6.18
CA SER A 74 -2.23 -2.61 5.05
C SER A 74 -1.03 -2.31 4.15
N LEU A 75 0.11 -1.91 4.71
CA LEU A 75 1.35 -1.67 3.95
C LEU A 75 1.76 -2.90 3.15
N ASN A 76 1.72 -4.06 3.79
CA ASN A 76 2.03 -5.35 3.20
C ASN A 76 1.10 -5.69 2.02
N LEU A 77 -0.20 -5.48 2.19
CA LEU A 77 -1.17 -5.64 1.11
C LEU A 77 -0.87 -4.71 -0.06
N GLY A 78 -0.47 -3.46 0.22
CA GLY A 78 -0.06 -2.52 -0.80
C GLY A 78 1.19 -2.94 -1.57
N CYS A 79 2.22 -3.46 -0.89
CA CYS A 79 3.42 -4.05 -1.49
C CYS A 79 3.08 -5.21 -2.44
N VAL A 80 2.22 -6.12 -1.99
CA VAL A 80 1.79 -7.26 -2.82
C VAL A 80 1.02 -6.79 -4.04
N ALA A 81 0.09 -5.85 -3.86
CA ALA A 81 -0.71 -5.30 -4.95
C ALA A 81 0.17 -4.65 -6.03
N ILE A 82 1.15 -3.81 -5.65
CA ILE A 82 2.04 -3.17 -6.63
C ILE A 82 2.99 -4.15 -7.29
N PHE A 83 3.45 -5.19 -6.58
CA PHE A 83 4.28 -6.22 -7.20
C PHE A 83 3.48 -7.02 -8.23
N ILE A 84 2.27 -7.47 -7.88
CA ILE A 84 1.40 -8.19 -8.82
C ILE A 84 1.09 -7.31 -10.03
N PHE A 85 0.83 -6.01 -9.82
CA PHE A 85 0.69 -5.03 -10.90
C PHE A 85 1.93 -5.02 -11.80
N THR A 86 3.12 -4.87 -11.23
CA THR A 86 4.38 -4.81 -11.97
C THR A 86 4.61 -6.07 -12.80
N VAL A 87 4.42 -7.26 -12.23
CA VAL A 87 4.61 -8.51 -12.96
C VAL A 87 3.57 -8.67 -14.07
N ARG A 88 2.30 -8.35 -13.80
CA ARG A 88 1.22 -8.47 -14.80
C ARG A 88 1.40 -7.50 -15.97
N VAL A 89 1.85 -6.28 -15.71
CA VAL A 89 1.96 -5.22 -16.73
C VAL A 89 3.28 -5.29 -17.48
N PHE A 90 4.41 -5.46 -16.79
CA PHE A 90 5.73 -5.41 -17.42
C PHE A 90 6.28 -6.78 -17.83
N TYR A 91 5.83 -7.87 -17.19
CA TYR A 91 6.33 -9.23 -17.45
C TYR A 91 5.18 -10.24 -17.71
N PRO A 92 4.29 -9.97 -18.69
CA PRO A 92 3.17 -10.86 -18.96
C PRO A 92 3.66 -12.28 -19.30
N GLY A 93 3.14 -13.27 -18.58
CA GLY A 93 3.45 -14.69 -18.78
C GLY A 93 4.56 -15.27 -17.90
N ASN A 94 5.34 -14.45 -17.20
CA ASN A 94 6.40 -14.95 -16.32
C ASN A 94 5.86 -15.35 -14.92
N ARG A 95 5.37 -16.60 -14.81
CA ARG A 95 4.81 -17.14 -13.56
C ARG A 95 5.84 -17.31 -12.44
N ALA A 96 7.14 -17.39 -12.77
CA ALA A 96 8.19 -17.51 -11.76
C ALA A 96 8.28 -16.25 -10.89
N LEU A 97 8.13 -15.06 -11.50
CA LEU A 97 8.10 -13.79 -10.78
C LEU A 97 6.87 -13.67 -9.87
N LEU A 98 5.71 -14.18 -10.29
CA LEU A 98 4.52 -14.27 -9.43
C LEU A 98 4.77 -15.18 -8.21
N GLY A 99 5.52 -16.28 -8.37
CA GLY A 99 5.91 -17.15 -7.25
C GLY A 99 6.82 -16.45 -6.24
N MET A 100 7.69 -15.54 -6.71
CA MET A 100 8.55 -14.74 -5.83
C MET A 100 7.79 -13.75 -4.95
N VAL A 101 6.55 -13.38 -5.31
CA VAL A 101 5.66 -12.60 -4.41
C VAL A 101 5.49 -13.31 -3.08
N GLY A 102 5.14 -14.60 -3.13
CA GLY A 102 4.85 -15.38 -1.94
C GLY A 102 6.07 -15.44 -1.03
N ILE A 103 7.24 -15.70 -1.62
CA ILE A 103 8.52 -15.84 -0.91
C ILE A 103 8.93 -14.50 -0.29
N GLY A 104 8.97 -13.42 -1.09
CA GLY A 104 9.35 -12.09 -0.63
C GLY A 104 8.40 -11.56 0.44
N HIS A 105 7.10 -11.85 0.32
CA HIS A 105 6.13 -11.44 1.31
C HIS A 105 6.23 -12.22 2.63
N SER A 106 6.48 -13.53 2.57
CA SER A 106 6.69 -14.33 3.77
C SER A 106 7.90 -13.88 4.58
N SER A 107 8.96 -13.38 3.93
CA SER A 107 10.11 -12.78 4.62
C SER A 107 9.80 -11.45 5.32
N CYS A 108 8.84 -10.66 4.83
CA CYS A 108 8.42 -9.41 5.47
C CYS A 108 7.51 -9.60 6.68
N ILE A 109 6.86 -10.77 6.80
CA ILE A 109 6.00 -11.12 7.95
C ILE A 109 6.84 -11.72 9.09
N LEU A 110 8.02 -12.29 8.79
CA LEU A 110 8.90 -12.97 9.74
C LEU A 110 10.00 -12.07 10.34
N ALA A 111 10.14 -10.83 9.84
CA ALA A 111 11.13 -9.84 10.29
C ALA A 111 10.52 -8.87 11.30
#